data_AF-A0A1C6PYI3-F1
#
_entry.id   AF-A0A1C6PYI3-F1
#
_cell.length_a   1.000
_cell.length_b   1.000
_cell.length_c   1.000
_cell.angle_alpha   90.00
_cell.angle_beta   90.00
_cell.angle_gamma   90.00
#
_symmetry.space_group_name_H-M   'P 1'
#
loop_
_entity.id
_entity.type
_entity.pdbx_description
1 polymer ?
#
loop_
_entity_poly.entity_id
_entity_poly.type
_entity_poly.pdbx_seq_one_letter_code
_entity_poly.pdbx_strand_id
1 'polypeptide(L)'
;MLTSVLVLIAVLALRELYLEHWLGRSICIRRQRKGWMAVEVRRRVGMERLPSSVSDYPVPREERILVNRLAGVVIWHREVSVGLPLSACDHLQDVTAQEFDRAFPAWLRLKSAG
;
A
#
# COMPACT_ATOMS: atom_id res chain seq x y z
N MET A 1 -20.50 -11.17 28.54
CA MET A 1 -21.18 -10.51 27.39
C MET A 1 -20.65 -9.09 27.20
N LEU A 2 -20.89 -8.17 28.13
CA LEU A 2 -20.41 -6.77 28.01
C LEU A 2 -18.88 -6.64 27.94
N THR A 3 -18.15 -7.37 28.79
CA THR A 3 -16.69 -7.43 28.75
C THR A 3 -16.17 -7.95 27.41
N SER A 4 -16.76 -9.02 26.88
CA SER A 4 -16.40 -9.59 25.58
C SER A 4 -16.64 -8.61 24.42
N VAL A 5 -17.75 -7.86 24.47
CA VAL A 5 -18.05 -6.81 23.48
C VAL A 5 -17.05 -5.66 23.57
N LEU A 6 -16.72 -5.20 24.77
CA LEU A 6 -15.72 -4.14 24.98
C LEU A 6 -14.33 -4.57 24.50
N VAL A 7 -13.91 -5.80 24.79
CA VAL A 7 -12.64 -6.35 24.30
C VAL A 7 -12.63 -6.41 22.78
N LEU A 8 -13.72 -6.85 22.14
CA LEU A 8 -13.83 -6.88 20.68
C LEU A 8 -13.69 -5.48 20.08
N ILE A 9 -14.38 -4.48 20.63
CA ILE A 9 -14.29 -3.09 20.17
C ILE A 9 -12.86 -2.56 20.32
N ALA A 10 -12.22 -2.81 21.46
CA ALA A 10 -10.84 -2.38 21.71
C ALA A 10 -9.85 -2.99 20.70
N VAL A 11 -9.98 -4.27 20.39
CA VAL A 11 -9.14 -4.96 19.39
C VAL A 11 -9.34 -4.37 18.00
N LEU A 12 -10.59 -4.11 17.60
CA LEU A 12 -10.91 -3.48 16.32
C LEU A 12 -10.34 -2.06 16.23
N ALA A 13 -10.46 -1.26 17.30
CA ALA A 13 -9.91 0.09 17.35
C ALA A 13 -8.37 0.10 17.24
N LEU A 14 -7.69 -0.81 17.95
CA LEU A 14 -6.24 -0.98 17.85
C LEU A 14 -5.80 -1.40 16.44
N ARG A 15 -6.53 -2.32 15.81
CA ARG A 15 -6.27 -2.74 14.43
C ARG A 15 -6.38 -1.56 13.47
N GLU A 16 -7.43 -0.75 13.58
CA GLU A 16 -7.60 0.42 12.71
C GLU A 16 -6.53 1.47 12.94
N LEU A 17 -6.16 1.74 14.19
CA LEU A 17 -5.06 2.66 14.51
C LEU A 17 -3.73 2.19 13.90
N TYR A 18 -3.45 0.89 14.02
CA TYR A 18 -2.27 0.28 13.41
C TYR A 18 -2.29 0.43 11.89
N LEU A 19 -3.41 0.13 11.24
CA LEU A 19 -3.55 0.24 9.79
C LEU A 19 -3.43 1.68 9.31
N GLU A 20 -4.01 2.64 10.01
CA GLU A 20 -3.87 4.06 9.66
C GLU A 20 -2.42 4.53 9.81
N HIS A 21 -1.74 4.14 10.89
CA HIS A 21 -0.33 4.48 11.07
C HIS A 21 0.54 3.84 9.98
N TRP A 22 0.33 2.56 9.68
CA TRP A 22 1.04 1.84 8.65
C TRP A 22 0.78 2.48 7.27
N LEU A 23 -0.49 2.67 6.88
CA LEU A 23 -0.87 3.33 5.63
C LEU A 23 -0.39 4.78 5.57
N GLY A 24 -0.26 5.49 6.69
CA GLY A 24 0.32 6.83 6.77
C GLY A 24 1.74 6.93 6.20
N ARG A 25 2.49 5.82 6.21
CA ARG A 25 3.82 5.71 5.58
C ARG A 25 3.78 5.52 4.06
N SER A 26 2.61 5.62 3.45
CA SER A 26 2.41 5.47 1.99
C SER A 26 1.72 6.68 1.38
N ILE A 27 2.07 6.98 0.14
CA ILE A 27 1.49 8.08 -0.63
C ILE A 27 0.24 7.58 -1.34
N CYS A 28 -0.88 8.30 -1.23
CA CYS A 28 -2.09 7.94 -1.97
C CYS A 28 -1.94 8.41 -3.43
N ILE A 29 -1.94 7.46 -4.38
CA ILE A 29 -1.77 7.74 -5.80
C ILE A 29 -3.10 7.70 -6.57
N ARG A 30 -4.11 7.04 -6.03
CA ARG A 30 -5.47 7.03 -6.60
C ARG A 30 -6.49 6.89 -5.48
N ARG A 31 -7.56 7.67 -5.53
CA ARG A 31 -8.69 7.56 -4.60
C ARG A 31 -10.00 7.67 -5.36
N GLN A 32 -10.89 6.72 -5.14
CA GLN A 32 -12.24 6.73 -5.69
C GLN A 32 -13.23 6.49 -4.55
N ARG A 33 -14.20 7.39 -4.40
CA ARG A 33 -15.25 7.28 -3.37
C ARG A 33 -16.62 7.14 -4.05
N LYS A 34 -17.39 6.16 -3.61
CA LYS A 34 -18.80 5.97 -4.00
C LYS A 34 -19.64 5.82 -2.72
N GLY A 35 -20.27 6.92 -2.32
CA GLY A 35 -21.01 6.99 -1.05
C GLY A 35 -20.11 6.75 0.16
N TRP A 36 -20.39 5.69 0.91
CA TRP A 36 -19.63 5.31 2.10
C TRP A 36 -18.44 4.41 1.80
N MET A 37 -18.38 3.82 0.60
CA MET A 37 -17.22 3.04 0.17
C MET A 37 -16.17 3.95 -0.46
N ALA A 38 -14.91 3.76 -0.08
CA ALA A 38 -13.76 4.34 -0.74
C ALA A 38 -12.75 3.26 -1.12
N VAL A 39 -12.21 3.37 -2.32
CA VAL A 39 -11.15 2.53 -2.85
C VAL A 39 -9.93 3.42 -3.05
N GLU A 40 -8.84 3.09 -2.38
CA GLU A 40 -7.57 3.82 -2.43
C GLU A 40 -6.49 2.91 -3.00
N VAL A 41 -5.63 3.45 -3.85
CA VAL A 41 -4.33 2.84 -4.18
C VAL A 41 -3.27 3.72 -3.56
N ARG A 42 -2.50 3.13 -2.66
CA ARG A 42 -1.36 3.79 -2.03
C ARG A 42 -0.06 3.16 -2.52
N ARG A 43 1.01 3.92 -2.44
CA ARG A 43 2.33 3.59 -2.98
C ARG A 43 3.40 3.80 -1.92
N ARG A 44 4.37 2.89 -1.88
CA ARG A 44 5.64 3.05 -1.19
C ARG A 44 6.77 2.67 -2.13
N VAL A 45 7.89 3.36 -2.02
CA VAL A 45 9.12 3.01 -2.71
C VAL A 45 10.21 2.95 -1.66
N GLY A 46 11.05 1.93 -1.71
CA GLY A 46 12.12 1.77 -0.74
C GLY A 46 13.06 0.64 -1.08
N MET A 47 14.13 0.54 -0.28
CA MET A 47 15.04 -0.59 -0.33
C MET A 47 14.47 -1.71 0.54
N GLU A 48 14.23 -2.87 -0.06
CA GLU A 48 13.69 -4.04 0.63
C GLU A 48 14.77 -5.12 0.75
N ARG A 49 14.91 -5.69 1.94
CA ARG A 49 15.84 -6.79 2.19
C ARG A 49 15.14 -8.11 1.88
N LEU A 50 15.56 -8.77 0.81
CA LEU A 50 15.07 -10.08 0.44
C LEU A 50 15.77 -11.18 1.25
N PRO A 51 15.23 -12.41 1.28
CA PRO A 51 15.95 -13.56 1.81
C PRO A 51 17.32 -13.69 1.15
N SER A 52 18.33 -14.12 1.90
CA SER A 52 19.72 -14.26 1.42
C SER A 52 19.86 -15.22 0.24
N SER A 53 18.91 -16.14 0.07
CA SER A 53 18.87 -17.03 -1.11
C SER A 53 18.56 -16.29 -2.44
N VAL A 54 18.09 -15.04 -2.38
CA VAL A 54 17.73 -14.22 -3.55
C VAL A 54 18.70 -13.06 -3.74
N SER A 55 19.04 -12.35 -2.67
CA SER A 55 20.00 -11.24 -2.70
C SER A 55 20.59 -10.99 -1.32
N ASP A 56 21.91 -10.81 -1.26
CA ASP A 56 22.62 -10.41 -0.03
C ASP A 56 22.47 -8.92 0.28
N TYR A 57 22.08 -8.12 -0.72
CA TYR A 57 21.94 -6.67 -0.62
C TYR A 57 20.48 -6.24 -0.73
N PRO A 58 20.08 -5.13 -0.07
CA PRO A 58 18.77 -4.54 -0.26
C PRO A 58 18.55 -4.14 -1.73
N VAL A 59 17.35 -4.39 -2.25
CA VAL A 59 16.99 -4.08 -3.64
C VAL A 59 15.88 -3.03 -3.70
N PRO A 60 15.88 -2.15 -4.71
CA PRO A 60 14.85 -1.14 -4.86
C PRO A 60 13.53 -1.81 -5.26
N ARG A 61 12.46 -1.48 -4.55
CA ARG A 61 11.12 -2.01 -4.81
C ARG A 61 10.07 -0.92 -4.73
N GLU A 62 9.05 -1.06 -5.56
CA GLU A 62 7.81 -0.29 -5.45
C GLU A 62 6.71 -1.22 -4.96
N GLU A 63 6.05 -0.83 -3.87
CA GLU A 63 4.88 -1.49 -3.31
C GLU A 63 3.64 -0.65 -3.61
N ARG A 64 2.59 -1.33 -4.08
CA ARG A 64 1.25 -0.74 -4.21
C ARG A 64 0.23 -1.52 -3.42
N ILE A 65 -0.59 -0.75 -2.73
CA ILE A 65 -1.53 -1.23 -1.73
C ILE A 65 -2.92 -0.78 -2.16
N LEU A 66 -3.77 -1.74 -2.51
CA LEU A 66 -5.20 -1.48 -2.69
C LEU A 66 -5.87 -1.52 -1.32
N VAL A 67 -6.60 -0.48 -0.96
CA VAL A 67 -7.29 -0.34 0.32
C VAL A 67 -8.75 -0.07 0.06
N ASN A 68 -9.63 -0.89 0.64
CA ASN A 68 -11.06 -0.65 0.67
C ASN A 68 -11.45 -0.13 2.06
N ARG A 69 -12.16 0.99 2.06
CA ARG A 69 -12.67 1.62 3.27
C ARG A 69 -14.19 1.68 3.23
N LEU A 70 -14.82 1.44 4.38
CA LEU A 70 -16.24 1.67 4.59
C LEU A 70 -16.41 2.69 5.72
N ALA A 71 -17.03 3.84 5.42
CA ALA A 71 -17.20 4.95 6.36
C ALA A 71 -15.88 5.40 7.05
N GLY A 72 -14.76 5.30 6.33
CA GLY A 72 -13.43 5.65 6.83
C GLY A 72 -12.61 4.46 7.38
N VAL A 73 -13.27 3.38 7.78
CA VAL A 73 -12.65 2.19 8.39
C VAL A 73 -12.06 1.26 7.32
N VAL A 74 -10.84 0.76 7.51
CA VAL A 74 -10.16 -0.17 6.59
C VAL A 74 -10.73 -1.58 6.74
N ILE A 75 -11.63 -1.94 5.83
CA ILE A 75 -12.24 -3.27 5.82
C ILE A 75 -11.35 -4.32 5.15
N TRP A 76 -10.54 -3.91 4.16
CA TRP A 76 -9.69 -4.83 3.40
C TRP A 76 -8.52 -4.10 2.76
N HIS A 77 -7.38 -4.77 2.67
CA HIS A 77 -6.24 -4.31 1.89
C HIS A 77 -5.58 -5.48 1.13
N ARG A 78 -4.87 -5.15 0.05
CA ARG A 78 -4.04 -6.08 -0.71
C ARG A 78 -2.79 -5.40 -1.23
N GLU A 79 -1.66 -6.06 -1.05
CA GLU A 79 -0.32 -5.55 -1.37
C GLU A 79 0.25 -6.27 -2.59
N VAL A 80 0.97 -5.54 -3.43
CA VAL A 80 1.78 -6.07 -4.53
C VAL A 80 3.09 -5.29 -4.54
N SER A 81 4.21 -6.01 -4.50
CA SER A 81 5.57 -5.45 -4.57
C SER A 81 6.23 -5.89 -5.87
N VAL A 82 6.83 -4.94 -6.59
CA VAL A 82 7.59 -5.19 -7.82
C VAL A 82 9.04 -4.73 -7.65
N GLY A 83 9.96 -5.50 -8.24
CA GLY A 83 11.37 -5.11 -8.32
C GLY A 83 11.56 -3.93 -9.27
N LEU A 84 12.33 -2.93 -8.83
CA LEU A 84 12.80 -1.85 -9.68
C LEU A 84 14.19 -2.19 -10.23
N PRO A 85 14.59 -1.64 -11.39
CA PRO A 85 15.95 -1.78 -11.88
C PRO A 85 16.95 -1.14 -10.90
N LEU A 86 18.18 -1.64 -10.86
CA LEU A 86 19.22 -1.11 -9.97
C LEU A 86 19.54 0.36 -10.22
N SER A 87 19.33 0.87 -11.44
CA SER A 87 19.46 2.29 -11.77
C SER A 87 18.49 3.19 -10.99
N ALA A 88 17.38 2.64 -10.50
CA ALA A 88 16.44 3.37 -9.65
C ALA A 88 16.99 3.64 -8.24
N CYS A 89 18.09 3.00 -7.83
CA CYS A 89 18.75 3.29 -6.55
C CYS A 89 19.21 4.75 -6.45
N ASP A 90 19.66 5.34 -7.56
CA ASP A 90 20.24 6.69 -7.58
C ASP A 90 19.19 7.80 -7.42
N HIS A 91 17.93 7.50 -7.75
CA HIS A 91 16.83 8.48 -7.77
C HIS A 91 15.54 7.89 -7.17
N LEU A 92 15.68 7.01 -6.17
CA LEU A 92 14.58 6.22 -5.62
C LEU A 92 13.38 7.04 -5.13
N GLN A 93 13.65 8.25 -4.64
CA GLN A 93 12.60 9.19 -4.18
C GLN A 93 11.88 9.89 -5.34
N ASP A 94 12.55 10.03 -6.48
CA ASP A 94 12.05 10.71 -7.68
C ASP A 94 11.33 9.75 -8.64
N VAL A 95 11.46 8.44 -8.42
CA VAL A 95 10.74 7.43 -9.20
C VAL A 95 9.26 7.77 -9.17
N THR A 96 8.70 8.05 -10.34
CA THR A 96 7.28 8.44 -10.44
C THR A 96 6.39 7.21 -10.44
N ALA A 97 5.14 7.37 -10.02
CA ALA A 97 4.19 6.26 -10.04
C ALA A 97 3.82 5.80 -11.47
N GLN A 98 4.14 6.56 -12.51
CA GLN A 98 3.87 6.19 -13.90
C GLN A 98 5.00 5.35 -14.52
N GLU A 99 6.24 5.56 -14.06
CA GLU A 99 7.45 5.00 -14.66
C GLU A 99 7.43 3.47 -14.73
N PHE A 100 6.99 2.83 -13.65
CA PHE A 100 6.91 1.36 -13.55
C PHE A 100 5.47 0.84 -13.50
N ASP A 101 4.49 1.64 -13.92
CA ASP A 101 3.07 1.30 -13.83
C ASP A 101 2.72 -0.03 -14.52
N ARG A 102 3.37 -0.31 -15.66
CA ARG A 102 3.12 -1.53 -16.44
C ARG A 102 3.51 -2.81 -15.72
N ALA A 103 4.46 -2.76 -14.79
CA ALA A 103 4.89 -3.91 -13.98
C ALA A 103 3.79 -4.35 -13.01
N PHE A 104 2.83 -3.48 -12.69
CA PHE A 104 1.72 -3.80 -11.81
C PHE A 104 0.54 -4.44 -12.55
N PRO A 105 -0.28 -5.25 -11.86
CA PRO A 105 -1.57 -5.69 -12.36
C PRO A 105 -2.50 -4.51 -12.73
N ALA A 106 -3.35 -4.69 -13.74
CA ALA A 106 -4.20 -3.63 -14.30
C ALA A 106 -5.08 -2.89 -13.26
N TRP A 107 -5.49 -3.56 -12.18
CA TRP A 107 -6.28 -2.97 -11.11
C TRP A 107 -5.47 -2.04 -10.17
N LEU A 108 -4.13 -2.11 -10.17
CA LEU A 108 -3.22 -1.18 -9.49
C LEU A 108 -2.61 -0.13 -10.41
N ARG A 109 -2.82 -0.27 -11.73
CA ARG A 109 -2.33 0.68 -12.71
C ARG A 109 -3.03 2.03 -12.56
N LEU A 110 -2.24 3.08 -12.70
CA LEU A 110 -2.72 4.42 -12.95
C LEU A 110 -3.17 4.44 -14.40
N LYS A 111 -4.42 4.04 -14.66
CA LYS A 111 -5.03 4.18 -16.00
C LYS A 111 -4.73 5.58 -16.51
N SER A 112 -4.15 5.64 -17.72
CA SER A 112 -3.89 6.85 -18.52
C SER A 112 -4.97 7.89 -18.22
N ALA A 113 -4.55 9.11 -17.92
CA ALA A 113 -5.42 10.25 -18.18
C ALA A 113 -5.92 10.06 -19.63
N GLY A 114 -7.24 9.94 -19.78
CA GLY A 114 -7.87 10.05 -21.09
C GLY A 114 -7.68 11.46 -21.61
#